data_AF-A0A7S7S3D8-F1
#
_entry.id   AF-A0A7S7S3D8-F1
#
_cell.length_a   1.000
_cell.length_b   1.000
_cell.length_c   1.000
_cell.angle_alpha   90.00
_cell.angle_beta   90.00
_cell.angle_gamma   90.00
#
_symmetry.space_group_name_H-M   'P 1'
#
loop_
_entity.id
_entity.type
_entity.pdbx_description
1 polymer ?
#
loop_
_entity_poly.entity_id
_entity_poly.type
_entity_poly.pdbx_seq_one_letter_code
_entity_poly.pdbx_strand_id
1 'polypeptide(L)'
;MKCQRGAALLLVLWVLALLSLLLGGLAAWVQLQSRQALWYRQHTQTLLAAEAGIAQVMADRHWVADGRAIALTFDDARLQVRLRSERGKLYLVNADPGDLLHLALACGATSAQAHQLVQALEARRHQGLAPFRVLEEVRQLPGMTQALYSQLLPEMTLWSDLDRPDPAFASPLMRKALNLPRQNAEGADPGQVLEIDSRAERPGGYQARLQLTVLLSPAEDRAQPYRVVRWQE
;
A
#
# COMPACT_ATOMS: atom_id res chain seq x y z
N MET A 1 -78.16 -22.78 16.25
CA MET A 1 -76.74 -23.11 15.99
C MET A 1 -76.23 -22.25 14.84
N LYS A 2 -75.47 -21.16 15.10
CA LYS A 2 -74.71 -20.41 14.07
C LYS A 2 -73.84 -19.36 14.77
N CYS A 3 -72.61 -19.74 15.12
CA CYS A 3 -71.56 -18.80 15.52
C CYS A 3 -70.20 -19.36 15.09
N GLN A 4 -69.93 -19.38 13.78
CA GLN A 4 -68.63 -19.86 13.23
C GLN A 4 -68.08 -19.01 12.07
N ARG A 5 -68.78 -17.93 11.64
CA ARG A 5 -68.32 -17.11 10.50
C ARG A 5 -67.26 -16.04 10.86
N GLY A 6 -67.16 -15.62 12.12
CA GLY A 6 -66.18 -14.63 12.56
C GLY A 6 -64.75 -15.18 12.74
N ALA A 7 -64.62 -16.42 13.20
CA ALA A 7 -63.31 -17.05 13.44
C ALA A 7 -62.56 -17.35 12.13
N ALA A 8 -63.26 -17.78 11.09
CA ALA A 8 -62.66 -18.05 9.78
C ALA A 8 -62.10 -16.76 9.13
N LEU A 9 -62.82 -15.63 9.25
CA LEU A 9 -62.40 -14.36 8.68
C LEU A 9 -61.19 -13.76 9.41
N LEU A 10 -61.14 -13.90 10.74
CA LEU A 10 -59.95 -13.54 11.53
C LEU A 10 -58.73 -14.38 11.15
N LEU A 11 -58.91 -15.69 10.93
CA LEU A 11 -57.82 -16.58 10.53
C LEU A 11 -57.26 -16.18 9.15
N VAL A 12 -58.12 -15.90 8.17
CA VAL A 12 -57.69 -15.45 6.83
C VAL A 12 -56.95 -14.11 6.93
N LEU A 13 -57.45 -13.17 7.72
CA LEU A 13 -56.80 -11.86 7.88
C LEU A 13 -55.41 -12.00 8.54
N TRP A 14 -55.29 -12.89 9.53
CA TRP A 14 -54.00 -13.23 10.14
C TRP A 14 -53.05 -13.93 9.16
N VAL A 15 -53.54 -14.86 8.34
CA VAL A 15 -52.73 -15.53 7.30
C VAL A 15 -52.25 -14.51 6.26
N LEU A 16 -53.12 -13.62 5.80
CA LEU A 16 -52.74 -12.55 4.87
C LEU A 16 -51.71 -11.60 5.49
N ALA A 17 -51.86 -11.26 6.78
CA ALA A 17 -50.88 -10.43 7.49
C ALA A 17 -49.51 -11.13 7.60
N LEU A 18 -49.48 -12.41 7.98
CA LEU A 18 -48.24 -13.20 8.06
C LEU A 18 -47.57 -13.37 6.68
N LEU A 19 -48.36 -13.68 5.65
CA LEU A 19 -47.86 -13.78 4.28
C LEU A 19 -47.28 -12.45 3.79
N SER A 20 -47.94 -11.33 4.10
CA SER A 20 -47.46 -9.99 3.74
C SER A 20 -46.14 -9.66 4.43
N LEU A 21 -46.01 -10.01 5.72
CA LEU A 21 -44.77 -9.82 6.47
C LEU A 21 -43.62 -10.68 5.89
N LEU A 22 -43.90 -11.94 5.55
CA LEU A 22 -42.93 -12.84 4.92
C LEU A 22 -42.48 -12.32 3.55
N LEU A 23 -43.41 -11.89 2.70
CA LEU A 23 -43.12 -11.27 1.40
C LEU A 23 -42.29 -9.99 1.55
N GLY A 24 -42.63 -9.13 2.51
CA GLY A 24 -41.86 -7.92 2.81
C GLY A 24 -40.43 -8.23 3.26
N GLY A 25 -40.25 -9.23 4.13
CA GLY A 25 -38.93 -9.69 4.56
C GLY A 25 -38.08 -10.25 3.42
N LEU A 26 -38.66 -11.09 2.56
CA LEU A 26 -37.97 -11.63 1.39
C LEU A 26 -37.59 -10.54 0.38
N ALA A 27 -38.49 -9.60 0.10
CA ALA A 27 -38.22 -8.50 -0.81
C ALA A 27 -37.07 -7.61 -0.30
N ALA A 28 -37.07 -7.27 0.99
CA ALA A 28 -35.98 -6.52 1.61
C ALA A 28 -34.65 -7.27 1.53
N TRP A 29 -34.66 -8.60 1.74
CA TRP A 29 -33.48 -9.44 1.64
C TRP A 29 -32.90 -9.48 0.22
N VAL A 30 -33.74 -9.68 -0.81
CA VAL A 30 -33.33 -9.68 -2.22
C VAL A 30 -32.74 -8.32 -2.62
N GLN A 31 -33.35 -7.22 -2.16
CA GLN A 31 -32.81 -5.87 -2.41
C GLN A 31 -31.43 -5.67 -1.78
N LEU A 32 -31.24 -6.17 -0.55
CA LEU A 32 -29.93 -6.12 0.11
C LEU A 32 -28.89 -6.94 -0.66
N GLN A 33 -29.21 -8.17 -1.05
CA GLN A 33 -28.32 -9.03 -1.83
C GLN A 33 -27.95 -8.41 -3.18
N SER A 34 -28.90 -7.78 -3.87
CA SER A 34 -28.66 -7.07 -5.14
C SER A 34 -27.69 -5.91 -4.96
N ARG A 35 -27.87 -5.09 -3.90
CA ARG A 35 -26.95 -3.99 -3.59
C ARG A 35 -25.54 -4.50 -3.26
N GLN A 36 -25.42 -5.58 -2.50
CA GLN A 36 -24.13 -6.21 -2.20
C GLN A 36 -23.45 -6.74 -3.46
N ALA A 37 -24.18 -7.46 -4.33
CA ALA A 37 -23.64 -8.00 -5.57
C ALA A 37 -23.13 -6.89 -6.51
N LEU A 38 -23.88 -5.78 -6.63
CA LEU A 38 -23.44 -4.61 -7.39
C LEU A 38 -22.18 -3.98 -6.78
N TRP A 39 -22.14 -3.83 -5.46
CA TRP A 39 -20.97 -3.26 -4.77
C TRP A 39 -19.72 -4.13 -4.99
N TYR A 40 -19.82 -5.45 -4.79
CA TYR A 40 -18.70 -6.38 -5.01
C TYR A 40 -18.21 -6.31 -6.45
N ARG A 41 -19.12 -6.33 -7.43
CA ARG A 41 -18.75 -6.20 -8.85
C ARG A 41 -17.97 -4.92 -9.13
N GLN A 42 -18.48 -3.77 -8.67
CA GLN A 42 -17.84 -2.48 -8.91
C GLN A 42 -16.48 -2.36 -8.20
N HIS A 43 -16.39 -2.86 -6.97
CA HIS A 43 -15.15 -2.88 -6.21
C HIS A 43 -14.09 -3.74 -6.90
N THR A 44 -14.41 -4.98 -7.28
CA THR A 44 -13.48 -5.87 -8.00
C THR A 44 -13.04 -5.29 -9.34
N GLN A 45 -13.96 -4.71 -10.12
CA GLN A 45 -13.59 -4.03 -11.37
C GLN A 45 -12.63 -2.85 -11.13
N THR A 46 -12.77 -2.13 -10.02
CA THR A 46 -11.86 -1.02 -9.67
C THR A 46 -10.49 -1.53 -9.24
N LEU A 47 -10.42 -2.65 -8.49
CA LEU A 47 -9.15 -3.32 -8.16
C LEU A 47 -8.42 -3.80 -9.42
N LEU A 48 -9.13 -4.49 -10.33
CA LEU A 48 -8.56 -4.94 -11.60
C LEU A 48 -8.06 -3.77 -12.47
N ALA A 49 -8.75 -2.62 -12.43
CA ALA A 49 -8.27 -1.42 -13.10
C ALA A 49 -6.97 -0.88 -12.47
N ALA A 50 -6.83 -0.94 -11.15
CA ALA A 50 -5.57 -0.59 -10.48
C ALA A 50 -4.44 -1.55 -10.86
N GLU A 51 -4.70 -2.87 -10.94
CA GLU A 51 -3.74 -3.85 -11.43
C GLU A 51 -3.33 -3.59 -12.89
N ALA A 52 -4.28 -3.22 -13.75
CA ALA A 52 -4.01 -2.87 -15.14
C ALA A 52 -3.06 -1.67 -15.27
N GLY A 53 -3.18 -0.67 -14.39
CA GLY A 53 -2.23 0.45 -14.33
C GLY A 53 -0.80 0.01 -14.06
N ILE A 54 -0.61 -0.95 -13.16
CA ILE A 54 0.70 -1.54 -12.86
C ILE A 54 1.21 -2.27 -14.10
N ALA A 55 0.39 -3.11 -14.71
CA ALA A 55 0.77 -3.85 -15.92
C ALA A 55 1.18 -2.91 -17.08
N GLN A 56 0.46 -1.81 -17.27
CA GLN A 56 0.74 -0.83 -18.34
C GLN A 56 2.08 -0.12 -18.14
N VAL A 57 2.37 0.34 -16.93
CA VAL A 57 3.68 0.93 -16.57
C VAL A 57 4.81 -0.09 -16.70
N MET A 58 4.56 -1.35 -16.33
CA MET A 58 5.58 -2.38 -16.41
C MET A 58 5.89 -2.82 -17.85
N ALA A 59 4.91 -2.70 -18.75
CA ALA A 59 5.08 -2.93 -20.18
C ALA A 59 5.85 -1.79 -20.86
N ASP A 60 5.60 -0.54 -20.47
CA ASP A 60 6.22 0.64 -21.05
C ASP A 60 7.20 1.31 -20.05
N ARG A 61 8.49 0.92 -20.12
CA ARG A 61 9.52 1.32 -19.15
C ARG A 61 10.11 2.72 -19.34
N HIS A 62 9.42 3.64 -20.03
CA HIS A 62 9.88 5.03 -20.21
C HIS A 62 9.58 5.96 -19.02
N TRP A 63 9.39 5.41 -17.83
CA TRP A 63 9.09 6.16 -16.61
C TRP A 63 10.35 6.43 -15.76
N VAL A 64 10.19 7.31 -14.78
CA VAL A 64 11.21 7.64 -13.78
C VAL A 64 10.67 7.28 -12.40
N ALA A 65 11.44 6.51 -11.61
CA ALA A 65 11.00 6.01 -10.30
C ALA A 65 11.25 7.01 -9.15
N ASP A 66 10.91 8.28 -9.36
CA ASP A 66 11.09 9.38 -8.39
C ASP A 66 9.84 9.67 -7.54
N GLY A 67 8.78 8.88 -7.72
CA GLY A 67 7.51 9.02 -7.02
C GLY A 67 6.54 10.03 -7.64
N ARG A 68 6.85 10.62 -8.80
CA ARG A 68 5.86 11.41 -9.57
C ARG A 68 4.68 10.54 -9.98
N ALA A 69 3.49 11.13 -10.00
CA ALA A 69 2.28 10.46 -10.44
C ALA A 69 2.21 10.44 -11.98
N ILE A 70 2.05 9.24 -12.52
CA ILE A 70 1.80 8.97 -13.93
C ILE A 70 0.30 8.78 -14.07
N ALA A 71 -0.35 9.68 -14.81
CA ALA A 71 -1.77 9.58 -15.10
C ALA A 71 -1.97 8.63 -16.28
N LEU A 72 -2.76 7.59 -16.06
CA LEU A 72 -3.14 6.60 -17.08
C LEU A 72 -4.66 6.47 -17.13
N THR A 73 -5.15 5.82 -18.17
CA THR A 73 -6.57 5.50 -18.33
C THR A 73 -6.70 4.04 -18.74
N PHE A 74 -7.63 3.33 -18.11
CA PHE A 74 -7.96 1.96 -18.47
C PHE A 74 -9.48 1.82 -18.49
N ASP A 75 -10.03 1.60 -19.69
CA ASP A 75 -11.48 1.57 -19.93
C ASP A 75 -12.18 2.85 -19.39
N ASP A 76 -13.09 2.71 -18.43
CA ASP A 76 -13.79 3.81 -17.76
C ASP A 76 -13.04 4.36 -16.52
N ALA A 77 -11.90 3.76 -16.15
CA ALA A 77 -11.13 4.09 -14.96
C ALA A 77 -10.04 5.14 -15.24
N ARG A 78 -9.95 6.13 -14.35
CA ARG A 78 -8.80 7.03 -14.24
C ARG A 78 -7.80 6.42 -13.27
N LEU A 79 -6.55 6.30 -13.71
CA LEU A 79 -5.48 5.68 -12.95
C LEU A 79 -4.41 6.70 -12.60
N GLN A 80 -3.87 6.60 -11.39
CA GLN A 80 -2.68 7.31 -10.96
C GLN A 80 -1.68 6.29 -10.45
N VAL A 81 -0.58 6.13 -11.18
CA VAL A 81 0.50 5.20 -10.80
C VAL A 81 1.72 5.99 -10.37
N ARG A 82 2.32 5.64 -9.23
CA ARG A 82 3.60 6.20 -8.77
C ARG A 82 4.61 5.08 -8.63
N LEU A 83 5.83 5.34 -9.07
CA LEU A 83 6.94 4.41 -8.92
C LEU A 83 8.01 5.06 -8.07
N ARG A 84 8.52 4.34 -7.09
CA ARG A 84 9.62 4.78 -6.25
C ARG A 84 10.71 3.73 -6.23
N SER A 85 11.93 4.17 -6.46
CA SER A 85 13.11 3.33 -6.26
C SER A 85 13.38 3.15 -4.77
N GLU A 86 13.67 1.92 -4.36
CA GLU A 86 14.16 1.65 -3.00
C GLU A 86 15.57 2.24 -2.77
N ARG A 87 16.33 2.55 -3.84
CA ARG A 87 17.66 3.19 -3.74
C ARG A 87 17.59 4.59 -3.13
N GLY A 88 16.43 5.25 -3.17
CA GLY A 88 16.22 6.56 -2.52
C GLY A 88 16.00 6.48 -1.00
N LYS A 89 15.91 5.28 -0.43
CA LYS A 89 15.64 5.03 0.99
C LYS A 89 16.92 4.58 1.72
N LEU A 90 16.95 4.75 3.03
CA LEU A 90 18.07 4.34 3.87
C LEU A 90 18.10 2.82 4.05
N TYR A 91 19.16 2.17 3.59
CA TYR A 91 19.31 0.73 3.62
C TYR A 91 19.75 0.21 4.99
N LEU A 92 18.83 -0.35 5.78
CA LEU A 92 19.08 -0.62 7.19
C LEU A 92 20.17 -1.64 7.47
N VAL A 93 20.47 -2.53 6.53
CA VAL A 93 21.49 -3.56 6.75
C VAL A 93 22.86 -2.91 6.86
N ASN A 94 23.19 -1.97 5.96
CA ASN A 94 24.52 -1.32 5.89
C ASN A 94 24.53 0.20 6.18
N ALA A 95 23.39 0.81 6.49
CA ALA A 95 23.28 2.25 6.75
C ALA A 95 24.33 2.76 7.75
N ASP A 96 24.99 3.85 7.41
CA ASP A 96 25.91 4.54 8.32
C ASP A 96 25.18 4.99 9.60
N PRO A 97 25.79 4.80 10.80
CA PRO A 97 25.20 5.23 12.07
C PRO A 97 24.83 6.72 12.11
N GLY A 98 25.66 7.58 11.51
CA GLY A 98 25.43 9.02 11.42
C GLY A 98 24.25 9.36 10.50
N ASP A 99 24.13 8.69 9.36
CA ASP A 99 23.00 8.88 8.45
C ASP A 99 21.67 8.48 9.12
N LEU A 100 21.62 7.34 9.84
CA LEU A 100 20.42 6.97 10.62
C LEU A 100 20.09 8.00 11.70
N LEU A 101 21.10 8.52 12.41
CA LEU A 101 20.92 9.56 13.43
C LEU A 101 20.26 10.80 12.83
N HIS A 102 20.82 11.31 11.73
CA HIS A 102 20.31 12.50 11.05
C HIS A 102 18.89 12.31 10.51
N LEU A 103 18.59 11.14 9.95
CA LEU A 103 17.25 10.80 9.49
C LEU A 103 16.25 10.76 10.65
N ALA A 104 16.60 10.09 11.75
CA ALA A 104 15.72 10.01 12.93
C ALA A 104 15.40 11.39 13.51
N LEU A 105 16.40 12.28 13.61
CA LEU A 105 16.21 13.66 14.04
C LEU A 105 15.30 14.43 13.07
N ALA A 106 15.50 14.27 11.75
CA ALA A 106 14.65 14.90 10.74
C ALA A 106 13.18 14.41 10.80
N CYS A 107 12.96 13.16 11.20
CA CYS A 107 11.64 12.57 11.43
C CYS A 107 11.03 12.94 12.81
N GLY A 108 11.68 13.80 13.59
CA GLY A 108 11.16 14.32 14.86
C GLY A 108 11.55 13.53 16.10
N ALA A 109 12.54 12.63 16.02
CA ALA A 109 13.10 12.00 17.20
C ALA A 109 13.84 13.03 18.07
N THR A 110 13.80 12.86 19.38
CA THR A 110 14.74 13.56 20.28
C THR A 110 16.16 13.03 20.07
N SER A 111 17.16 13.81 20.47
CA SER A 111 18.56 13.36 20.44
C SER A 111 18.76 12.04 21.18
N ALA A 112 18.17 11.89 22.37
CA ALA A 112 18.23 10.65 23.14
C ALA A 112 17.63 9.45 22.37
N GLN A 113 16.45 9.62 21.77
CA GLN A 113 15.83 8.56 20.97
C GLN A 113 16.67 8.19 19.74
N ALA A 114 17.19 9.18 19.02
CA ALA A 114 18.00 8.95 17.83
C ALA A 114 19.27 8.15 18.17
N HIS A 115 19.96 8.50 19.27
CA HIS A 115 21.11 7.73 19.75
C HIS A 115 20.74 6.31 20.19
N GLN A 116 19.59 6.12 20.86
CA GLN A 116 19.10 4.78 21.24
C GLN A 116 18.81 3.91 20.02
N LEU A 117 18.22 4.46 18.96
CA LEU A 117 17.95 3.73 17.72
C LEU A 117 19.25 3.28 17.04
N VAL A 118 20.23 4.19 16.94
CA VAL A 118 21.54 3.89 16.35
C VAL A 118 22.26 2.82 17.16
N GLN A 119 22.29 2.94 18.49
CA GLN A 119 22.90 1.94 19.37
C GLN A 119 22.22 0.57 19.23
N ALA A 120 20.90 0.53 19.12
CA ALA A 120 20.17 -0.73 18.96
C ALA A 120 20.43 -1.38 17.58
N LEU A 121 20.55 -0.57 16.52
CA LEU A 121 20.92 -1.06 15.19
C LEU A 121 22.34 -1.64 15.18
N GLU A 122 23.30 -0.91 15.75
CA GLU A 122 24.70 -1.32 15.84
C GLU A 122 24.88 -2.56 16.71
N ALA A 123 24.20 -2.61 17.86
CA ALA A 123 24.14 -3.81 18.70
C ALA A 123 23.63 -5.01 17.90
N ARG A 124 22.59 -4.83 17.08
CA ARG A 124 22.07 -5.90 16.24
C ARG A 124 23.08 -6.41 15.22
N ARG A 125 23.84 -5.51 14.58
CA ARG A 125 24.88 -5.85 13.59
C ARG A 125 26.09 -6.55 14.21
N HIS A 126 26.61 -6.01 15.32
CA HIS A 126 27.88 -6.45 15.89
C HIS A 126 27.75 -7.53 16.97
N GLN A 127 26.62 -7.62 17.66
CA GLN A 127 26.42 -8.57 18.77
C GLN A 127 25.72 -9.86 18.33
N GLY A 128 25.60 -10.10 17.02
CA GLY A 128 25.06 -11.34 16.46
C GLY A 128 23.56 -11.54 16.67
N LEU A 129 22.80 -10.46 16.91
CA LEU A 129 21.33 -10.54 16.87
C LEU A 129 20.88 -10.81 15.43
N ALA A 130 19.69 -11.38 15.28
CA ALA A 130 19.14 -11.63 13.95
C ALA A 130 18.98 -10.31 13.16
N PRO A 131 19.39 -10.27 11.87
CA PRO A 131 19.12 -9.12 11.02
C PRO A 131 17.61 -8.91 10.85
N PHE A 132 17.21 -7.70 10.48
CA PHE A 132 15.82 -7.41 10.16
C PHE A 132 15.32 -8.31 9.04
N ARG A 133 14.24 -9.05 9.28
CA ARG A 133 13.58 -9.86 8.24
C ARG A 133 12.46 -9.10 7.56
N VAL A 134 11.78 -8.27 8.32
CA VAL A 134 10.71 -7.38 7.87
C VAL A 134 10.97 -5.97 8.38
N LEU A 135 10.53 -4.97 7.63
CA LEU A 135 10.78 -3.57 7.95
C LEU A 135 10.05 -3.14 9.25
N GLU A 136 8.92 -3.77 9.54
CA GLU A 136 8.06 -3.50 10.70
C GLU A 136 8.74 -3.81 12.04
N GLU A 137 9.77 -4.66 12.04
CA GLU A 137 10.57 -4.96 13.25
C GLU A 137 11.26 -3.70 13.80
N VAL A 138 11.46 -2.66 12.99
CA VAL A 138 11.96 -1.34 13.44
C VAL A 138 11.08 -0.77 14.55
N ARG A 139 9.78 -1.13 14.61
CA ARG A 139 8.89 -0.71 15.70
C ARG A 139 9.31 -1.21 17.08
N GLN A 140 10.09 -2.29 17.14
CA GLN A 140 10.54 -2.91 18.39
C GLN A 140 11.81 -2.27 18.96
N LEU A 141 12.42 -1.32 18.23
CA LEU A 141 13.62 -0.66 18.70
C LEU A 141 13.34 0.25 19.92
N PRO A 142 14.27 0.34 20.88
CA PRO A 142 14.14 1.23 22.03
C PRO A 142 13.91 2.68 21.61
N GLY A 143 13.02 3.38 22.31
CA GLY A 143 12.70 4.78 22.05
C GLY A 143 11.76 5.03 20.86
N MET A 144 11.33 3.97 20.15
CA MET A 144 10.40 4.08 19.03
C MET A 144 8.96 4.38 19.49
N THR A 145 8.39 5.46 18.97
CA THR A 145 6.97 5.82 19.16
C THR A 145 6.19 5.57 17.88
N GLN A 146 4.86 5.46 17.96
CA GLN A 146 4.03 5.30 16.76
C GLN A 146 4.19 6.48 15.79
N ALA A 147 4.31 7.70 16.32
CA ALA A 147 4.52 8.90 15.51
C ALA A 147 5.88 8.83 14.77
N LEU A 148 6.96 8.54 15.48
CA LEU A 148 8.29 8.41 14.88
C LEU A 148 8.35 7.26 13.86
N TYR A 149 7.77 6.10 14.21
CA TYR A 149 7.66 4.94 13.32
C TYR A 149 6.96 5.31 12.01
N SER A 150 5.84 6.04 12.07
CA SER A 150 5.10 6.44 10.87
C SER A 150 5.87 7.38 9.94
N GLN A 151 6.80 8.17 10.49
CA GLN A 151 7.63 9.09 9.71
C GLN A 151 8.90 8.43 9.18
N LEU A 152 9.49 7.49 9.94
CA LEU A 152 10.70 6.76 9.55
C LEU A 152 10.44 5.67 8.52
N LEU A 153 9.34 4.93 8.66
CA LEU A 153 9.07 3.74 7.85
C LEU A 153 9.13 4.00 6.33
N PRO A 154 8.58 5.09 5.78
CA PRO A 154 8.64 5.35 4.33
C PRO A 154 10.05 5.67 3.80
N GLU A 155 10.98 6.03 4.70
CA GLU A 155 12.33 6.49 4.38
C GLU A 155 13.39 5.39 4.54
N MET A 156 12.98 4.19 4.97
CA MET A 156 13.86 3.06 5.26
C MET A 156 13.55 1.87 4.34
N THR A 157 14.57 1.08 4.03
CA THR A 157 14.43 -0.13 3.22
C THR A 157 15.32 -1.27 3.69
N LEU A 158 14.88 -2.49 3.38
CA LEU A 158 15.70 -3.71 3.46
C LEU A 158 16.18 -4.18 2.08
N TRP A 159 15.90 -3.42 1.03
CA TRP A 159 16.12 -3.81 -0.35
C TRP A 159 16.91 -2.72 -1.09
N SER A 160 18.23 -2.69 -0.92
CA SER A 160 19.11 -1.80 -1.67
C SER A 160 20.45 -2.46 -1.89
N ASP A 161 21.13 -2.03 -2.95
CA ASP A 161 22.52 -2.34 -3.28
C ASP A 161 23.49 -1.20 -2.91
N LEU A 162 22.96 -0.10 -2.37
CA LEU A 162 23.73 1.08 -1.97
C LEU A 162 23.78 1.23 -0.45
N ASP A 163 24.95 1.59 0.07
CA ASP A 163 25.14 1.92 1.49
C ASP A 163 24.51 3.28 1.87
N ARG A 164 24.45 4.21 0.91
CA ARG A 164 23.87 5.54 1.08
C ARG A 164 22.79 5.80 0.02
N PRO A 165 21.67 6.48 0.36
CA PRO A 165 20.60 6.71 -0.60
C PRO A 165 21.05 7.47 -1.84
N ASP A 166 20.55 7.05 -3.01
CA ASP A 166 20.75 7.75 -4.27
C ASP A 166 20.02 9.11 -4.22
N PRO A 167 20.74 10.24 -4.37
CA PRO A 167 20.14 11.58 -4.31
C PRO A 167 19.08 11.85 -5.38
N ALA A 168 19.11 11.13 -6.50
CA ALA A 168 18.13 11.27 -7.58
C ALA A 168 16.73 10.78 -7.16
N PHE A 169 16.69 9.71 -6.35
CA PHE A 169 15.44 9.08 -5.90
C PHE A 169 15.07 9.43 -4.45
N ALA A 170 15.97 10.06 -3.70
CA ALA A 170 15.77 10.42 -2.31
C ALA A 170 14.64 11.44 -2.11
N SER A 171 13.81 11.19 -1.09
CA SER A 171 12.73 12.10 -0.69
C SER A 171 13.28 13.49 -0.32
N PRO A 172 12.45 14.55 -0.35
CA PRO A 172 12.88 15.87 0.11
C PRO A 172 13.37 15.86 1.57
N LEU A 173 12.77 15.01 2.41
CA LEU A 173 13.17 14.83 3.80
C LEU A 173 14.55 14.15 3.87
N MET A 174 14.74 13.03 3.17
CA MET A 174 16.00 12.28 3.12
C MET A 174 17.15 13.17 2.65
N ARG A 175 16.96 13.91 1.55
CA ARG A 175 17.97 14.81 1.01
C ARG A 175 18.38 15.89 2.01
N LYS A 176 17.40 16.45 2.73
CA LYS A 176 17.66 17.45 3.77
C LYS A 176 18.37 16.83 4.98
N ALA A 177 17.95 15.64 5.41
CA ALA A 177 18.51 14.96 6.56
C ALA A 177 19.99 14.61 6.35
N LEU A 178 20.32 14.05 5.18
CA LEU A 178 21.66 13.53 4.88
C LEU A 178 22.53 14.52 4.09
N ASN A 179 22.04 15.74 3.86
CA ASN A 179 22.69 16.76 3.04
C ASN A 179 23.11 16.23 1.65
N LEU A 180 22.19 15.52 0.99
CA LEU A 180 22.43 14.95 -0.34
C LEU A 180 22.31 16.04 -1.41
N PRO A 181 23.10 15.95 -2.50
CA PRO A 181 22.97 16.87 -3.62
C PRO A 181 21.59 16.75 -4.28
N ARG A 182 21.14 17.81 -4.95
CA ARG A 182 19.96 17.72 -5.82
C ARG A 182 20.40 17.12 -7.15
N GLN A 183 19.83 15.99 -7.51
CA GLN A 183 20.06 15.32 -8.80
C GLN A 183 18.73 15.01 -9.47
N ASN A 184 18.74 14.97 -10.81
CA ASN A 184 17.57 14.57 -11.60
C ASN A 184 17.58 13.04 -11.74
N ALA A 185 16.40 12.42 -11.65
CA ALA A 185 16.23 10.98 -11.79
C ALA A 185 16.04 10.54 -13.25
N GLU A 186 15.86 11.48 -14.18
CA GLU A 186 15.76 11.16 -15.61
C GLU A 186 17.05 10.52 -16.12
N GLY A 187 16.92 9.28 -16.62
CA GLY A 187 18.05 8.46 -17.10
C GLY A 187 18.88 7.81 -15.99
N ALA A 188 18.59 8.06 -14.72
CA ALA A 188 19.22 7.37 -13.60
C ALA A 188 18.68 5.94 -13.50
N ASP A 189 19.54 4.99 -13.12
CA ASP A 189 19.14 3.60 -12.90
C ASP A 189 18.37 3.48 -11.57
N PRO A 190 17.06 3.15 -11.60
CA PRO A 190 16.27 3.04 -10.38
C PRO A 190 16.55 1.75 -9.61
N GLY A 191 17.45 0.88 -10.10
CA GLY A 191 17.74 -0.41 -9.48
C GLY A 191 16.67 -1.45 -9.75
N GLN A 192 16.80 -2.59 -9.07
CA GLN A 192 15.95 -3.76 -9.31
C GLN A 192 14.70 -3.79 -8.45
N VAL A 193 14.64 -3.07 -7.33
CA VAL A 193 13.50 -3.12 -6.41
C VAL A 193 12.75 -1.80 -6.44
N LEU A 194 11.47 -1.88 -6.78
CA LEU A 194 10.59 -0.72 -6.90
C LEU A 194 9.35 -0.90 -6.05
N GLU A 195 8.92 0.20 -5.46
CA GLU A 195 7.60 0.37 -4.88
C GLU A 195 6.67 1.01 -5.93
N ILE A 196 5.55 0.34 -6.21
CA ILE A 196 4.54 0.79 -7.16
C ILE A 196 3.25 1.02 -6.40
N ASP A 197 2.73 2.24 -6.47
CA ASP A 197 1.44 2.63 -5.94
C ASP A 197 0.49 2.91 -7.11
N SER A 198 -0.57 2.12 -7.24
CA SER A 198 -1.58 2.30 -8.28
C SER A 198 -2.92 2.60 -7.64
N ARG A 199 -3.49 3.77 -7.97
CA ARG A 199 -4.82 4.18 -7.55
C ARG A 199 -5.74 4.24 -8.76
N ALA A 200 -6.86 3.54 -8.69
CA ALA A 200 -7.92 3.60 -9.68
C ALA A 200 -9.15 4.33 -9.14
N GLU A 201 -9.75 5.13 -10.00
CA GLU A 201 -11.03 5.80 -9.76
C GLU A 201 -11.97 5.54 -10.93
N ARG A 202 -13.16 5.01 -10.64
CA ARG A 202 -14.19 4.67 -11.62
C ARG A 202 -15.46 5.51 -11.42
N PRO A 203 -16.33 5.61 -12.45
CA PRO A 203 -17.60 6.34 -12.34
C PRO A 203 -18.43 5.86 -11.15
N GLY A 204 -19.10 6.79 -10.46
CA GLY A 204 -19.85 6.47 -9.23
C GLY A 204 -19.02 6.54 -7.94
N GLY A 205 -17.76 7.00 -8.02
CA GLY A 205 -16.92 7.25 -6.85
C GLY A 205 -16.22 6.01 -6.29
N TYR A 206 -16.23 4.89 -7.03
CA TYR A 206 -15.48 3.70 -6.65
C TYR A 206 -13.99 3.97 -6.80
N GLN A 207 -13.26 3.73 -5.72
CA GLN A 207 -11.82 3.89 -5.67
C GLN A 207 -11.17 2.62 -5.13
N ALA A 208 -10.02 2.27 -5.68
CA ALA A 208 -9.17 1.21 -5.19
C ALA A 208 -7.72 1.68 -5.23
N ARG A 209 -6.89 1.17 -4.32
CA ARG A 209 -5.46 1.42 -4.27
C ARG A 209 -4.74 0.10 -4.09
N LEU A 210 -3.65 -0.09 -4.82
CA LEU A 210 -2.77 -1.24 -4.70
C LEU A 210 -1.35 -0.73 -4.52
N GLN A 211 -0.65 -1.25 -3.53
CA GLN A 211 0.73 -0.91 -3.25
C GLN A 211 1.58 -2.18 -3.26
N LEU A 212 2.50 -2.26 -4.23
CA LEU A 212 3.34 -3.42 -4.47
C LEU A 212 4.81 -3.07 -4.32
N THR A 213 5.59 -3.96 -3.72
CA THR A 213 7.05 -3.95 -3.88
C THR A 213 7.41 -5.06 -4.86
N VAL A 214 8.03 -4.70 -5.98
CA VAL A 214 8.41 -5.62 -7.05
C VAL A 214 9.92 -5.69 -7.19
N LEU A 215 10.42 -6.90 -7.48
CA LEU A 215 11.77 -7.12 -7.96
C LEU A 215 11.70 -7.29 -9.48
N LEU A 216 12.32 -6.36 -10.20
CA LEU A 216 12.54 -6.44 -11.64
C LEU A 216 13.44 -7.64 -11.94
N SER A 217 13.02 -8.50 -12.86
CA SER A 217 13.87 -9.59 -13.33
C SER A 217 14.75 -9.06 -14.48
N PRO A 218 16.09 -9.15 -14.38
CA PRO A 218 16.99 -8.66 -15.43
C PRO A 218 17.10 -9.60 -16.64
N ALA A 219 16.60 -10.85 -16.55
CA ALA A 219 16.71 -11.82 -17.64
C ALA A 219 15.50 -11.76 -18.57
N GLU A 220 15.74 -11.44 -19.84
CA GLU A 220 14.75 -11.44 -20.95
C GLU A 220 14.08 -12.81 -21.20
N ASP A 221 14.64 -13.89 -20.63
CA ASP A 221 14.26 -15.29 -20.91
C ASP A 221 13.24 -15.88 -19.89
N ARG A 222 12.68 -15.05 -19.01
CA ARG A 222 11.58 -15.47 -18.10
C ARG A 222 10.25 -14.90 -18.57
N ALA A 223 9.21 -15.75 -18.58
CA ALA A 223 7.85 -15.36 -18.94
C ALA A 223 7.24 -14.26 -18.04
N GLN A 224 7.85 -13.93 -16.90
CA GLN A 224 7.39 -12.86 -16.00
C GLN A 224 8.43 -11.73 -15.90
N PRO A 225 8.08 -10.48 -16.26
CA PRO A 225 9.01 -9.35 -16.27
C PRO A 225 9.39 -8.84 -14.87
N TYR A 226 8.64 -9.21 -13.83
CA TYR A 226 8.90 -8.85 -12.43
C TYR A 226 8.30 -9.90 -11.48
N ARG A 227 8.79 -9.92 -10.23
CA ARG A 227 8.24 -10.72 -9.14
C ARG A 227 7.72 -9.81 -8.03
N VAL A 228 6.49 -10.03 -7.58
CA VAL A 228 5.96 -9.33 -6.41
C VAL A 228 6.61 -9.90 -5.14
N VAL A 229 7.23 -9.01 -4.36
CA VAL A 229 7.85 -9.32 -3.07
C VAL A 229 6.91 -8.96 -1.92
N ARG A 230 6.09 -7.92 -2.09
CA ARG A 230 5.11 -7.46 -1.11
C ARG A 230 3.84 -6.96 -1.81
N TRP A 231 2.69 -7.29 -1.27
CA TRP A 231 1.37 -6.89 -1.75
C TRP A 231 0.56 -6.26 -0.61
N GLN A 232 -0.04 -5.09 -0.85
CA GLN A 232 -0.93 -4.39 0.09
C GLN A 232 -2.11 -3.77 -0.67
N GLU A 233 -3.33 -4.01 -0.17
CA GLU A 233 -4.61 -3.47 -0.67
C GLU A 233 -5.21 -2.47 0.33
#